data_AF-A0A0A0D1P3-F1
#
_entry.id   AF-A0A0A0D1P3-F1
#
_cell.length_a   1.000
_cell.length_b   1.000
_cell.length_c   1.000
_cell.angle_alpha   90.00
_cell.angle_beta   90.00
_cell.angle_gamma   90.00
#
_symmetry.space_group_name_H-M   'P 1'
#
loop_
_entity.id
_entity.type
_entity.pdbx_description
1 polymer ?
#
loop_
_entity_poly.entity_id
_entity_poly.type
_entity_poly.pdbx_seq_one_letter_code
_entity_poly.pdbx_strand_id
1 'polypeptide(L)'
;MRFTRFGAAAVVAVLALGGCNEQGYIDPGYPGPASVPQQAGYAGDALQRYDAMVRAESAARSCRVRLDPQQEQRFAAVLQQAESDAAGQLASSSGAPGSQDAVWQELGARRAANERDAATVARQRGCRSGTVEELIGAYRNFAAMG
;
A
#
# COMPACT_ATOMS: atom_id res chain seq x y z
N MET A 1 13.40 -50.73 -18.30
CA MET A 1 14.43 -50.36 -19.29
C MET A 1 14.34 -48.84 -19.46
N ARG A 2 15.24 -48.03 -18.86
CA ARG A 2 16.61 -47.63 -19.27
C ARG A 2 16.65 -46.56 -20.40
N PHE A 3 16.94 -45.32 -19.96
CA PHE A 3 17.75 -44.23 -20.58
C PHE A 3 17.28 -43.61 -21.92
N THR A 4 17.47 -42.33 -22.24
CA THR A 4 18.61 -41.43 -21.96
C THR A 4 18.28 -39.96 -22.22
N ARG A 5 19.04 -39.09 -21.55
CA ARG A 5 19.20 -37.64 -21.72
C ARG A 5 19.52 -37.20 -23.16
N PHE A 6 19.02 -36.02 -23.53
CA PHE A 6 19.77 -34.98 -24.24
C PHE A 6 19.57 -33.71 -23.40
N GLY A 7 20.59 -32.98 -22.95
CA GLY A 7 21.82 -32.61 -23.63
C GLY A 7 21.67 -31.15 -24.03
N ALA A 8 22.27 -30.26 -23.24
CA ALA A 8 22.09 -28.81 -23.26
C ALA A 8 22.56 -28.13 -24.55
N ALA A 9 21.91 -27.03 -24.92
CA ALA A 9 22.51 -25.92 -25.64
C ALA A 9 21.88 -24.62 -25.14
N ALA A 10 22.71 -23.81 -24.47
CA ALA A 10 22.40 -22.46 -24.10
C ALA A 10 22.26 -21.59 -25.35
N VAL A 11 21.21 -20.78 -25.43
CA VAL A 11 21.25 -19.52 -26.17
C VAL A 11 20.65 -18.45 -25.26
N VAL A 12 21.54 -17.72 -24.61
CA VAL A 12 21.24 -16.38 -24.09
C VAL A 12 21.22 -15.45 -25.30
N ALA A 13 20.08 -14.82 -25.55
CA ALA A 13 20.02 -13.58 -26.31
C ALA A 13 18.99 -12.66 -25.63
N VAL A 14 19.53 -11.58 -25.08
CA VAL A 14 18.86 -10.48 -24.39
C VAL A 14 18.38 -9.46 -25.43
N LEU A 15 17.51 -8.56 -24.97
CA LEU A 15 16.95 -7.36 -25.60
C LEU A 15 15.75 -7.59 -26.53
N ALA A 16 14.71 -6.76 -26.55
CA ALA A 16 14.08 -5.78 -25.67
C ALA A 16 12.95 -5.19 -26.54
N LEU A 17 11.96 -4.59 -25.89
CA LEU A 17 10.96 -3.67 -26.46
C LEU A 17 9.82 -4.27 -27.31
N GLY A 18 8.63 -4.21 -26.70
CA GLY A 18 7.53 -3.47 -27.33
C GLY A 18 6.41 -4.31 -27.94
N GLY A 19 5.23 -4.21 -27.33
CA GLY A 19 4.00 -4.03 -28.10
C GLY A 19 3.06 -5.23 -28.17
N CYS A 20 2.06 -5.17 -27.28
CA CYS A 20 0.63 -5.29 -27.57
C CYS A 20 0.03 -6.63 -28.06
N ASN A 21 -0.97 -7.06 -27.25
CA ASN A 21 -2.26 -7.67 -27.63
C ASN A 21 -2.22 -9.22 -27.84
N GLU A 22 -3.10 -10.07 -27.31
CA GLU A 22 -4.55 -9.97 -27.13
C GLU A 22 -5.12 -11.00 -26.10
N GLN A 23 -6.21 -10.57 -25.45
CA GLN A 23 -7.40 -11.36 -25.05
C GLN A 23 -7.35 -12.30 -23.83
N GLY A 24 -7.96 -11.82 -22.74
CA GLY A 24 -8.43 -12.65 -21.63
C GLY A 24 -9.32 -11.87 -20.65
N TYR A 25 -10.60 -11.69 -21.03
CA TYR A 25 -11.75 -11.44 -20.15
C TYR A 25 -11.74 -10.16 -19.27
N ILE A 26 -12.45 -9.12 -19.71
CA ILE A 26 -12.91 -8.03 -18.83
C ILE A 26 -14.18 -8.51 -18.14
N ASP A 27 -14.08 -8.89 -16.86
CA ASP A 27 -15.24 -9.02 -15.97
C ASP A 27 -15.61 -7.63 -15.41
N PRO A 28 -16.85 -7.13 -15.56
CA PRO A 28 -17.27 -5.85 -14.99
C PRO A 28 -17.56 -5.89 -13.47
N GLY A 29 -17.29 -7.00 -12.78
CA GLY A 29 -17.63 -7.22 -11.39
C GLY A 29 -16.40 -7.22 -10.47
N TYR A 30 -16.46 -6.39 -9.44
CA TYR A 30 -15.58 -6.38 -8.26
C TYR A 30 -14.12 -5.93 -8.49
N PRO A 31 -13.70 -4.79 -7.91
CA PRO A 31 -12.33 -4.71 -7.45
C PRO A 31 -12.15 -5.79 -6.37
N GLY A 32 -11.51 -6.90 -6.75
CA GLY A 32 -11.06 -7.92 -5.82
C GLY A 32 -10.20 -7.30 -4.72
N PRO A 33 -10.07 -7.96 -3.56
CA PRO A 33 -9.38 -7.40 -2.41
C PRO A 33 -7.99 -6.96 -2.87
N ALA A 34 -7.76 -5.65 -2.81
CA ALA A 34 -6.47 -5.06 -3.12
C ALA A 34 -5.42 -5.91 -2.41
N SER A 35 -4.53 -6.51 -3.19
CA SER A 35 -3.34 -7.14 -2.64
C SER A 35 -2.77 -6.13 -1.66
N VAL A 36 -2.75 -6.49 -0.37
CA VAL A 36 -2.00 -5.72 0.63
C VAL A 36 -0.67 -5.45 -0.04
N PRO A 37 -0.26 -4.20 -0.25
CA PRO A 37 1.03 -3.98 -0.84
C PRO A 37 2.02 -4.68 0.08
N GLN A 38 2.60 -5.72 -0.50
CA GLN A 38 3.69 -6.51 0.01
C GLN A 38 4.67 -5.53 0.63
N GLN A 39 5.09 -5.79 1.87
CA GLN A 39 6.09 -5.02 2.61
C GLN A 39 7.41 -4.95 1.79
N ALA A 40 7.42 -4.12 0.75
CA ALA A 40 8.62 -3.64 0.11
C ALA A 40 9.12 -2.51 1.00
N GLY A 41 10.40 -2.55 1.38
CA GLY A 41 10.99 -1.59 2.29
C GLY A 41 10.56 -0.15 1.98
N TYR A 42 10.37 0.64 3.04
CA TYR A 42 9.87 2.03 3.08
C TYR A 42 10.71 3.06 2.28
N ALA A 43 11.37 2.66 1.20
CA ALA A 43 12.21 3.46 0.33
C ALA A 43 11.52 3.59 -1.04
N GLY A 44 10.82 4.71 -1.24
CA GLY A 44 10.40 5.09 -2.59
C GLY A 44 9.48 6.30 -2.65
N ASP A 45 8.41 6.32 -1.86
CA ASP A 45 7.28 7.22 -2.16
C ASP A 45 6.57 7.66 -0.86
N ALA A 46 6.55 8.97 -0.60
CA ALA A 46 5.94 9.56 0.60
C ALA A 46 4.42 9.38 0.60
N LEU A 47 3.77 9.40 -0.57
CA LEU A 47 2.34 9.05 -0.69
C LEU A 47 2.08 7.61 -0.29
N GLN A 48 2.88 6.66 -0.78
CA GLN A 48 2.75 5.26 -0.39
C GLN A 48 2.94 5.04 1.12
N ARG A 49 3.88 5.78 1.74
CA ARG A 49 4.10 5.75 3.18
C ARG A 49 2.86 6.27 3.94
N TYR A 50 2.33 7.43 3.55
CA TYR A 50 1.12 8.00 4.15
C TYR A 50 -0.08 7.04 4.00
N ASP A 51 -0.30 6.50 2.80
CA ASP A 51 -1.37 5.54 2.52
C ASP A 51 -1.25 4.27 3.38
N ALA A 52 -0.03 3.77 3.62
CA ALA A 52 0.22 2.62 4.48
C ALA A 52 -0.09 2.93 5.95
N MET A 53 0.29 4.12 6.44
CA MET A 53 0.01 4.54 7.81
C MET A 53 -1.49 4.70 8.08
N VAL A 54 -2.22 5.34 7.16
CA VAL A 54 -3.68 5.51 7.25
C VAL A 54 -4.39 4.16 7.29
N ARG A 55 -3.99 3.21 6.41
CA ARG A 55 -4.57 1.86 6.41
C ARG A 55 -4.26 1.09 7.70
N ALA A 56 -3.02 1.20 8.19
CA ALA A 56 -2.60 0.54 9.42
C ALA A 56 -3.41 1.05 10.63
N GLU A 57 -3.56 2.37 10.78
CA GLU A 57 -4.39 2.98 11.82
C GLU A 57 -5.85 2.55 11.70
N SER A 58 -6.41 2.58 10.50
CA SER A 58 -7.82 2.25 10.24
C SER A 58 -8.14 0.79 10.52
N ALA A 59 -7.23 -0.12 10.15
CA ALA A 59 -7.33 -1.54 10.48
C ALA A 59 -7.25 -1.76 12.00
N ALA A 60 -6.28 -1.13 12.67
CA ALA A 60 -6.12 -1.21 14.12
C ALA A 60 -7.37 -0.70 14.86
N ARG A 61 -7.91 0.47 14.47
CA ARG A 61 -9.16 1.03 14.99
C ARG A 61 -10.36 0.12 14.76
N SER A 62 -10.51 -0.41 13.55
CA SER A 62 -11.58 -1.35 13.21
C SER A 62 -11.53 -2.61 14.07
N CYS A 63 -10.32 -3.05 14.43
CA CYS A 63 -10.06 -4.20 15.27
C CYS A 63 -9.97 -3.90 16.77
N ARG A 64 -10.27 -2.66 17.19
CA ARG A 64 -10.15 -2.19 18.58
C ARG A 64 -8.77 -2.43 19.20
N VAL A 65 -7.72 -2.48 18.38
CA VAL A 65 -6.34 -2.52 18.85
C VAL A 65 -6.01 -1.13 19.38
N ARG A 66 -5.63 -1.07 20.66
CA ARG A 66 -5.16 0.16 21.28
C ARG A 66 -3.66 0.11 21.45
N LEU A 67 -3.00 1.21 21.13
CA LEU A 67 -1.62 1.47 21.55
C LEU A 67 -1.64 2.12 22.92
N ASP A 68 -0.47 2.15 23.56
CA ASP A 68 -0.27 2.99 24.73
C ASP A 68 -0.43 4.48 24.35
N PRO A 69 -0.90 5.35 25.27
CA PRO A 69 -1.13 6.77 24.97
C PRO A 69 0.10 7.48 24.40
N GLN A 70 1.31 7.09 24.86
CA GLN A 70 2.57 7.65 24.38
C GLN A 70 2.92 7.18 22.95
N GLN A 71 2.59 5.93 22.62
CA GLN A 71 2.76 5.39 21.26
C GLN A 71 1.77 6.01 20.29
N GLU A 72 0.54 6.27 20.74
CA GLU A 72 -0.48 6.95 19.93
C GLU A 72 -0.05 8.39 19.59
N GLN A 73 0.54 9.11 20.55
CA GLN A 73 1.11 10.44 20.32
C GLN A 73 2.27 10.43 19.31
N ARG A 74 3.19 9.47 19.44
CA ARG A 74 4.32 9.30 18.49
C ARG A 74 3.83 8.99 17.09
N PHE A 75 2.88 8.06 16.98
CA PHE A 75 2.26 7.72 15.71
C PHE A 75 1.60 8.95 15.06
N ALA A 76 0.85 9.73 15.84
CA ALA A 76 0.22 10.95 15.33
C ALA A 76 1.25 11.96 14.79
N ALA A 77 2.39 12.12 15.46
CA ALA A 77 3.47 12.99 14.98
C ALA A 77 4.09 12.47 13.66
N VAL A 78 4.36 11.17 13.56
CA VAL A 78 4.90 10.58 12.32
C VAL A 78 3.88 10.64 11.18
N LEU A 79 2.58 10.48 11.48
CA LEU A 79 1.51 10.59 10.49
C LEU A 79 1.38 12.01 9.94
N GLN A 80 1.46 13.03 10.81
CA GLN A 80 1.45 14.44 10.39
C GLN A 80 2.65 14.79 9.50
N GLN A 81 3.83 14.26 9.82
CA GLN A 81 5.01 14.43 8.96
C GLN A 81 4.80 13.76 7.60
N ALA A 82 4.33 12.50 7.59
CA ALA A 82 4.06 11.78 6.36
C ALA A 82 2.98 12.45 5.49
N GLU A 83 1.97 13.06 6.11
CA GLU A 83 0.93 13.84 5.43
C GLU A 83 1.51 15.06 4.71
N SER A 84 2.40 15.80 5.38
CA SER A 84 3.08 16.96 4.81
C SER A 84 4.01 16.56 3.66
N ASP A 85 4.76 15.47 3.82
CA ASP A 85 5.65 14.94 2.80
C ASP A 85 4.86 14.44 1.57
N ALA A 86 3.74 13.76 1.80
CA ALA A 86 2.83 13.28 0.75
C ALA A 86 2.19 14.44 -0.03
N ALA A 87 1.76 15.50 0.67
CA ALA A 87 1.26 16.72 0.03
C ALA A 87 2.35 17.40 -0.81
N GLY A 88 3.57 17.53 -0.27
CA GLY A 88 4.71 18.08 -0.99
C GLY A 88 5.08 17.28 -2.25
N GLN A 89 4.99 15.95 -2.15
CA GLN A 89 5.22 15.07 -3.29
C GLN A 89 4.11 15.15 -4.34
N LEU A 90 2.83 15.19 -3.94
CA LEU A 90 1.70 15.42 -4.86
C LEU A 90 1.87 16.74 -5.61
N ALA A 91 2.22 17.81 -4.88
CA ALA A 91 2.46 19.13 -5.45
C ALA A 91 3.64 19.15 -6.43
N SER A 92 4.61 18.25 -6.26
CA SER A 92 5.80 18.15 -7.11
C SER A 92 5.67 17.12 -8.24
N SER A 93 4.53 16.42 -8.33
CA SER A 93 4.31 15.34 -9.28
C SER A 93 4.02 15.85 -10.70
N SER A 94 4.37 15.05 -11.71
CA SER A 94 4.10 15.34 -13.12
C SER A 94 2.59 15.19 -13.39
N GLY A 95 1.84 16.27 -13.25
CA GLY A 95 0.37 16.25 -13.19
C GLY A 95 -0.20 16.76 -11.87
N ALA A 96 0.63 17.45 -11.07
CA ALA A 96 0.24 18.07 -9.81
C ALA A 96 -1.06 18.88 -9.95
N PRO A 97 -1.95 18.82 -8.96
CA PRO A 97 -3.14 19.64 -8.92
C PRO A 97 -2.80 21.13 -9.07
N GLY A 98 -3.61 21.86 -9.84
CA GLY A 98 -3.32 23.26 -10.21
C GLY A 98 -3.35 24.26 -9.04
N SER A 99 -3.68 23.83 -7.83
CA SER A 99 -3.67 24.64 -6.60
C SER A 99 -3.32 23.79 -5.38
N GLN A 100 -2.85 24.47 -4.32
CA GLN A 100 -2.57 23.82 -3.03
C GLN A 100 -3.84 23.20 -2.42
N ASP A 101 -5.00 23.83 -2.59
CA ASP A 101 -6.29 23.28 -2.15
C ASP A 101 -6.62 21.96 -2.85
N ALA A 102 -6.32 21.85 -4.14
CA ALA A 102 -6.57 20.64 -4.91
C ALA A 102 -5.60 19.50 -4.50
N VAL A 103 -4.38 19.81 -4.06
CA VAL A 103 -3.46 18.84 -3.43
C VAL A 103 -4.06 18.28 -2.14
N TRP A 104 -4.54 19.15 -1.26
CA TRP A 104 -5.16 18.71 -0.01
C TRP A 104 -6.48 17.96 -0.24
N GLN A 105 -7.25 18.33 -1.27
CA GLN A 105 -8.46 17.62 -1.66
C GLN A 105 -8.15 16.21 -2.18
N GLU A 106 -7.14 16.05 -3.03
CA GLU A 106 -6.68 14.76 -3.54
C GLU A 106 -6.14 13.88 -2.42
N LEU A 107 -5.30 14.44 -1.54
CA LEU A 107 -4.76 13.73 -0.38
C LEU A 107 -5.88 13.30 0.59
N GLY A 108 -6.88 14.16 0.82
CA GLY A 108 -8.05 13.84 1.63
C GLY A 108 -8.92 12.74 1.01
N ALA A 109 -9.10 12.75 -0.32
CA ALA A 109 -9.82 11.69 -1.03
C ALA A 109 -9.09 10.34 -0.92
N ARG A 110 -7.77 10.34 -1.08
CA ARG A 110 -6.91 9.16 -0.89
C ARG A 110 -6.99 8.61 0.52
N ARG A 111 -6.90 9.48 1.52
CA ARG A 111 -7.08 9.11 2.93
C ARG A 111 -8.43 8.43 3.14
N ALA A 112 -9.53 9.05 2.71
CA ALA A 112 -10.87 8.48 2.87
C ALA A 112 -11.05 7.12 2.17
N ALA A 113 -10.43 6.94 1.00
CA ALA A 113 -10.43 5.66 0.29
C ALA A 113 -9.66 4.58 1.09
N ASN A 114 -8.47 4.90 1.58
CA ASN A 114 -7.66 4.01 2.41
C ASN A 114 -8.33 3.61 3.72
N GLU A 115 -8.99 4.56 4.40
CA GLU A 115 -9.74 4.29 5.63
C GLU A 115 -10.89 3.30 5.38
N ARG A 116 -11.64 3.52 4.29
CA ARG A 116 -12.75 2.63 3.90
C ARG A 116 -12.26 1.25 3.48
N ASP A 117 -11.19 1.17 2.70
CA ASP A 117 -10.59 -0.09 2.26
C ASP A 117 -10.10 -0.91 3.46
N ALA A 118 -9.27 -0.32 4.33
CA ALA A 118 -8.76 -1.00 5.51
C ALA A 118 -9.87 -1.47 6.46
N ALA A 119 -10.91 -0.64 6.67
CA ALA A 119 -12.06 -1.04 7.46
C ALA A 119 -12.85 -2.19 6.81
N THR A 120 -12.97 -2.17 5.48
CA THR A 120 -13.64 -3.24 4.72
C THR A 120 -12.86 -4.55 4.82
N VAL A 121 -11.55 -4.51 4.61
CA VAL A 121 -10.67 -5.67 4.73
C VAL A 121 -10.69 -6.25 6.15
N ALA A 122 -10.64 -5.39 7.17
CA ALA A 122 -10.74 -5.80 8.58
C ALA A 122 -12.06 -6.51 8.88
N ARG A 123 -13.19 -6.02 8.33
CA ARG A 123 -14.51 -6.65 8.48
C ARG A 123 -14.63 -7.96 7.72
N GLN A 124 -14.12 -8.03 6.49
CA GLN A 124 -14.24 -9.20 5.63
C GLN A 124 -13.37 -10.37 6.09
N ARG A 125 -12.13 -10.09 6.48
CA ARG A 125 -11.15 -11.14 6.82
C ARG A 125 -11.00 -11.37 8.32
N GLY A 126 -11.49 -10.45 9.15
CA GLY A 126 -11.35 -10.52 10.60
C GLY A 126 -9.96 -10.10 11.09
N CYS A 127 -9.89 -9.75 12.37
CA CYS A 127 -8.73 -9.08 12.98
C CYS A 127 -7.49 -9.95 13.22
N ARG A 128 -7.55 -11.24 12.87
CA ARG A 128 -6.47 -12.22 13.01
C ARG A 128 -6.13 -12.89 11.68
N SER A 129 -6.36 -12.17 10.59
CA SER A 129 -6.07 -12.65 9.24
C SER A 129 -4.86 -11.92 8.70
N GLY A 130 -3.97 -12.62 7.99
CA GLY A 130 -2.61 -12.18 7.63
C GLY A 130 -2.51 -10.70 7.25
N THR A 131 -3.29 -10.25 6.27
CA THR A 131 -3.35 -8.84 5.84
C THR A 131 -3.64 -7.84 6.97
N VAL A 132 -4.63 -8.14 7.81
CA VAL A 132 -5.07 -7.24 8.89
C VAL A 132 -4.05 -7.28 10.04
N GLU A 133 -3.46 -8.44 10.29
CA GLU A 133 -2.39 -8.63 11.27
C GLU A 133 -1.11 -7.89 10.86
N GLU A 134 -0.75 -7.92 9.58
CA GLU A 134 0.36 -7.14 9.01
C GLU A 134 0.12 -5.64 9.17
N LEU A 135 -1.10 -5.16 8.92
CA LEU A 135 -1.48 -3.76 9.12
C LEU A 135 -1.41 -3.35 10.59
N ILE A 136 -1.87 -4.20 11.51
CA ILE A 136 -1.75 -3.97 12.96
C ILE A 136 -0.27 -3.97 13.40
N GLY A 137 0.54 -4.87 12.85
CA GLY A 137 1.99 -4.91 13.07
C GLY A 137 2.67 -3.65 12.57
N ALA A 138 2.30 -3.18 11.37
CA ALA A 138 2.79 -1.93 10.80
C ALA A 138 2.42 -0.73 11.70
N TYR A 139 1.19 -0.67 12.19
CA TYR A 139 0.73 0.39 13.11
C TYR A 139 1.63 0.50 14.36
N ARG A 140 1.96 -0.64 14.98
CA ARG A 140 2.90 -0.70 16.12
C ARG A 140 4.31 -0.28 15.74
N ASN A 141 4.81 -0.72 14.58
CA ASN A 141 6.13 -0.34 14.10
C ASN A 141 6.23 1.16 13.82
N PHE A 142 5.21 1.77 13.22
CA PHE A 142 5.16 3.22 13.02
C PHE A 142 5.20 3.99 14.34
N ALA A 143 4.45 3.52 15.35
CA ALA A 143 4.45 4.12 16.67
C ALA A 143 5.80 3.99 17.41
N ALA A 144 6.57 2.93 17.11
CA ALA A 144 7.91 2.72 17.67
C ALA A 144 9.02 3.55 16.98
N MET A 145 8.77 4.07 15.78
CA MET A 145 9.73 4.92 15.04
C MET A 145 9.72 6.39 15.48
N GLY A 146 8.68 6.83 16.20
CA GLY A 146 8.54 8.21 16.69
C GLY A 146 9.15 8.47 18.06
#